data_AF-A0A0M7BDX3-F1
#
_entry.id   AF-A0A0M7BDX3-F1
#
_cell.length_a   1.000
_cell.length_b   1.000
_cell.length_c   1.000
_cell.angle_alpha   90.00
_cell.angle_beta   90.00
_cell.angle_gamma   90.00
#
_symmetry.space_group_name_H-M   'P 1'
#
loop_
_entity.id
_entity.type
_entity.pdbx_description
1 polymer ?
#
loop_
_entity_poly.entity_id
_entity_poly.type
_entity_poly.pdbx_seq_one_letter_code
_entity_poly.pdbx_strand_id
1 'polypeptide(L)'
;MGQDTRYIVTNLEGGRGKHLYEKLYSARGQAENHIKAWKAHLAANRTSCSKANANQMRLMLHGCAYWVWWKLRAACPKRSPWRRAQFDTLRLHLVKLAATIVEKKTRIIVTLPASCPRKGLLLLLFDALAPPKTA
;
A
#
# COMPACT_ATOMS: atom_id res chain seq x y z
N MET A 1 -15.56 -33.31 -19.04
CA MET A 1 -15.14 -32.15 -18.21
C MET A 1 -15.65 -32.39 -16.81
N GLY A 2 -14.75 -32.54 -15.82
CA GLY A 2 -15.14 -32.90 -14.45
C GLY A 2 -15.78 -31.73 -13.71
N GLN A 3 -16.80 -32.01 -12.89
CA GLN A 3 -17.36 -31.01 -11.97
C GLN A 3 -16.30 -30.70 -10.90
N ASP A 4 -15.78 -29.46 -10.90
CA ASP A 4 -14.88 -28.94 -9.86
C ASP A 4 -15.71 -28.61 -8.61
N THR A 5 -16.03 -29.64 -7.83
CA THR A 5 -16.76 -29.51 -6.56
C THR A 5 -15.83 -28.99 -5.49
N ARG A 6 -16.10 -27.77 -4.98
CA ARG A 6 -15.28 -27.11 -3.96
C ARG A 6 -15.94 -27.20 -2.59
N TYR A 7 -15.16 -27.64 -1.60
CA TYR A 7 -15.59 -27.78 -0.22
C TYR A 7 -15.01 -26.66 0.64
N ILE A 8 -15.82 -26.11 1.55
CA ILE A 8 -15.39 -25.16 2.57
C ILE A 8 -15.88 -25.67 3.92
N VAL A 9 -14.97 -25.71 4.89
CA VAL A 9 -15.29 -25.94 6.30
C VAL A 9 -15.22 -24.58 7.00
N THR A 10 -16.28 -24.22 7.72
CA THR A 10 -16.34 -22.95 8.44
C THR A 10 -17.13 -23.11 9.74
N ASN A 11 -16.76 -22.31 10.75
CA ASN A 11 -17.49 -22.21 12.01
C ASN A 11 -18.49 -21.02 12.01
N LEU A 12 -18.80 -20.48 10.82
CA LEU A 12 -19.72 -19.36 10.66
C LEU A 12 -21.13 -19.86 10.37
N GLU A 13 -22.09 -19.43 11.19
CA GLU A 13 -23.50 -19.80 11.06
C GLU A 13 -24.23 -18.93 10.02
N GLY A 14 -25.17 -19.53 9.27
CA GLY A 14 -26.16 -18.77 8.48
C GLY A 14 -25.75 -18.25 7.09
N GLY A 15 -24.64 -18.73 6.51
CA GLY A 15 -24.19 -18.29 5.17
C GLY A 15 -24.60 -19.22 4.02
N ARG A 16 -25.12 -18.67 2.91
CA ARG A 16 -25.18 -19.42 1.63
C ARG A 16 -23.75 -19.86 1.25
N GLY A 17 -23.52 -21.15 1.00
CA GLY A 17 -22.18 -21.69 0.69
C GLY A 17 -21.45 -20.93 -0.43
N LYS A 18 -22.19 -20.51 -1.47
CA LYS A 18 -21.66 -19.66 -2.55
C LYS A 18 -21.12 -18.32 -2.05
N HIS A 19 -21.84 -17.64 -1.13
CA HIS A 19 -21.40 -16.37 -0.56
C HIS A 19 -20.15 -16.54 0.30
N LEU A 20 -20.10 -17.60 1.13
CA LEU A 20 -18.93 -17.93 1.95
C LEU A 20 -17.69 -18.18 1.08
N TYR A 21 -17.85 -18.90 -0.03
CA TYR A 21 -16.75 -19.13 -0.97
C TYR A 21 -16.30 -17.86 -1.69
N GLU A 22 -17.23 -17.15 -2.34
CA GLU A 22 -16.90 -16.04 -3.24
C GLU A 22 -16.49 -14.76 -2.51
N LYS A 23 -17.11 -14.45 -1.37
CA LYS A 23 -16.87 -13.18 -0.68
C LYS A 23 -15.86 -13.32 0.45
N LEU A 24 -15.95 -14.39 1.23
CA LEU A 24 -15.12 -14.53 2.42
C LEU A 24 -13.83 -15.30 2.12
N TYR A 25 -13.95 -16.51 1.59
CA TYR A 25 -12.79 -17.35 1.34
C TYR A 25 -11.92 -16.79 0.21
N SER A 26 -12.51 -16.39 -0.91
CA SER A 26 -11.76 -15.83 -2.05
C SER A 26 -11.06 -14.50 -1.70
N ALA A 27 -11.55 -13.75 -0.71
CA ALA A 27 -10.87 -12.55 -0.22
C ALA A 27 -9.53 -12.85 0.46
N ARG A 28 -9.31 -14.08 0.96
CA ARG A 28 -8.01 -14.53 1.49
C ARG A 28 -6.89 -14.40 0.46
N GLY A 29 -7.21 -14.53 -0.84
CA GLY A 29 -6.24 -14.33 -1.92
C GLY A 29 -5.61 -12.93 -1.92
N GLN A 30 -6.25 -11.94 -1.28
CA GLN A 30 -5.65 -10.62 -1.11
C GLN A 30 -4.38 -10.65 -0.24
N ALA A 31 -4.30 -11.54 0.75
CA ALA A 31 -3.09 -11.70 1.56
C ALA A 31 -1.89 -12.12 0.69
N GLU A 32 -2.10 -13.05 -0.24
CA GLU A 32 -1.06 -13.46 -1.19
C GLU A 32 -0.68 -12.32 -2.14
N ASN A 33 -1.65 -11.55 -2.63
CA ASN A 33 -1.39 -10.35 -3.42
C ASN A 33 -0.55 -9.32 -2.64
N HIS A 34 -0.79 -9.17 -1.33
CA HIS A 34 0.01 -8.29 -0.48
C HIS A 34 1.46 -8.79 -0.37
N ILE A 35 1.67 -10.09 -0.13
CA ILE A 35 2.99 -10.71 -0.06
C ILE A 35 3.72 -10.58 -1.41
N LYS A 36 3.05 -10.85 -2.53
CA LYS A 36 3.60 -10.68 -3.89
C LYS A 36 4.04 -9.24 -4.12
N ALA A 37 3.19 -8.27 -3.79
CA ALA A 37 3.49 -6.86 -3.95
C ALA A 37 4.69 -6.42 -3.09
N TRP A 38 4.81 -6.93 -1.86
CA TRP A 38 5.93 -6.66 -0.97
C TRP A 38 7.26 -7.22 -1.52
N LYS A 39 7.23 -8.47 -1.99
CA LYS A 39 8.40 -9.12 -2.58
C LYS A 39 8.87 -8.44 -3.87
N ALA A 40 7.92 -8.12 -4.77
CA ALA A 40 8.21 -7.59 -6.10
C ALA A 40 8.57 -6.10 -6.08
N HIS A 41 7.74 -5.25 -5.48
CA HIS A 41 7.88 -3.79 -5.61
C HIS A 41 8.87 -3.17 -4.61
N LEU A 42 9.11 -3.84 -3.47
CA LEU A 42 10.08 -3.38 -2.47
C LEU A 42 11.40 -4.17 -2.49
N ALA A 43 11.57 -5.09 -3.46
CA ALA A 43 12.76 -5.93 -3.59
C ALA A 43 13.14 -6.70 -2.31
N ALA A 44 12.13 -7.06 -1.49
CA ALA A 44 12.34 -7.71 -0.20
C ALA A 44 12.99 -9.11 -0.30
N ASN A 45 13.00 -9.71 -1.50
CA ASN A 45 13.68 -10.98 -1.77
C ASN A 45 15.21 -10.86 -1.82
N ARG A 46 15.78 -9.64 -1.83
CA ARG A 46 17.23 -9.46 -1.95
C ARG A 46 17.91 -9.57 -0.58
N THR A 47 18.23 -10.80 -0.18
CA THR A 47 19.02 -11.12 1.02
C THR A 47 20.50 -11.23 0.69
N SER A 48 21.16 -10.09 0.43
CA SER A 48 22.56 -10.05 -0.01
C SER A 48 23.58 -9.89 1.12
N CYS A 49 23.14 -9.79 2.38
CA CYS A 49 24.07 -9.65 3.50
C CYS A 49 24.64 -11.01 3.89
N SER A 50 25.90 -11.03 4.33
CA SER A 50 26.62 -12.24 4.74
C SER A 50 26.17 -12.80 6.09
N LYS A 51 25.43 -12.03 6.91
CA LYS A 51 24.88 -12.47 8.20
C LYS A 51 23.36 -12.61 8.15
N ALA A 52 22.83 -13.69 8.75
CA ALA A 52 21.38 -13.94 8.82
C ALA A 52 20.61 -12.82 9.55
N ASN A 53 21.12 -12.34 10.69
CA ASN A 53 20.48 -11.27 11.46
C ASN A 53 20.38 -9.95 10.67
N ALA A 54 21.36 -9.65 9.82
CA ALA A 54 21.31 -8.46 8.96
C ALA A 54 20.23 -8.59 7.88
N ASN A 55 20.04 -9.79 7.32
CA ASN A 55 18.96 -10.06 6.38
C ASN A 55 17.58 -10.01 7.07
N GLN A 56 17.47 -10.46 8.32
CA GLN A 56 16.23 -10.35 9.09
C GLN A 56 15.84 -8.89 9.35
N MET A 57 16.78 -8.06 9.81
CA MET A 57 16.56 -6.62 9.98
C MET A 57 16.13 -5.96 8.67
N ARG A 58 16.82 -6.30 7.57
CA ARG A 58 16.48 -5.80 6.23
C ARG A 58 15.04 -6.16 5.85
N LEU A 59 14.64 -7.40 6.09
CA LEU A 59 13.29 -7.88 5.82
C LEU A 59 12.25 -7.10 6.63
N MET A 60 12.51 -6.86 7.92
CA MET A 60 11.65 -6.04 8.78
C MET A 60 11.50 -4.62 8.26
N LEU A 61 12.60 -3.96 7.85
CA LEU A 61 12.56 -2.62 7.26
C LEU A 61 11.74 -2.57 5.96
N HIS A 62 11.88 -3.56 5.08
CA HIS A 62 11.04 -3.67 3.90
C HIS A 62 9.56 -3.86 4.27
N GLY A 63 9.27 -4.60 5.35
CA GLY A 63 7.92 -4.73 5.90
C GLY A 63 7.36 -3.38 6.35
N CYS A 64 8.11 -2.62 7.15
CA CYS A 64 7.71 -1.28 7.59
C CYS A 64 7.47 -0.33 6.41
N ALA A 65 8.38 -0.32 5.43
CA ALA A 65 8.22 0.49 4.22
C ALA A 65 6.95 0.10 3.44
N TYR A 66 6.64 -1.20 3.34
CA TYR A 66 5.41 -1.66 2.71
C TYR A 66 4.17 -1.11 3.40
N TRP A 67 4.16 -1.14 4.73
CA TRP A 67 3.06 -0.61 5.54
C TRP A 67 2.81 0.88 5.28
N VAL A 68 3.87 1.68 5.20
CA VAL A 68 3.77 3.11 4.86
C VAL A 68 3.13 3.30 3.47
N TRP A 69 3.63 2.58 2.46
CA TRP A 69 3.08 2.65 1.10
C TRP A 69 1.63 2.17 1.01
N TRP A 70 1.29 1.11 1.75
CA TRP A 70 -0.05 0.58 1.81
C TRP A 70 -1.02 1.56 2.47
N LYS A 71 -0.63 2.19 3.58
CA LYS A 71 -1.42 3.24 4.25
C LYS A 71 -1.62 4.45 3.35
N LEU A 72 -0.57 4.90 2.66
CA LEU A 72 -0.66 6.00 1.70
C LEU A 72 -1.65 5.69 0.57
N ARG A 73 -1.59 4.47 0.03
CA ARG A 73 -2.54 4.00 -0.99
C ARG A 73 -3.96 3.88 -0.44
N ALA A 74 -4.12 3.47 0.82
CA ALA A 74 -5.43 3.34 1.46
C ALA A 74 -6.09 4.70 1.74
N ALA A 75 -5.30 5.74 1.99
CA ALA A 75 -5.75 7.12 2.18
C ALA A 75 -6.29 7.76 0.88
N CYS A 76 -5.86 7.27 -0.30
CA CYS A 76 -6.39 7.74 -1.57
C CYS A 76 -7.91 7.49 -1.68
N PRO A 77 -8.69 8.44 -2.26
CA PRO A 77 -10.13 8.29 -2.45
C PRO A 77 -10.50 7.01 -3.22
N LYS A 78 -11.65 6.40 -2.87
CA LYS A 78 -12.11 5.12 -3.46
C LYS A 78 -12.23 5.13 -4.99
N ARG A 79 -12.58 6.28 -5.58
CA ARG A 79 -12.72 6.48 -7.03
C ARG A 79 -11.42 6.82 -7.76
N SER A 80 -10.34 7.04 -7.01
CA SER A 80 -9.08 7.48 -7.57
C SER A 80 -8.29 6.31 -8.18
N PRO A 81 -7.68 6.47 -9.37
CA PRO A 81 -6.83 5.43 -9.96
C PRO A 81 -5.65 5.07 -9.05
N TRP A 82 -5.24 6.00 -8.19
CA TRP A 82 -4.16 5.84 -7.22
C TRP A 82 -4.41 4.74 -6.19
N ARG A 83 -5.68 4.37 -5.93
CA ARG A 83 -6.00 3.30 -4.97
C ARG A 83 -5.65 1.90 -5.47
N ARG A 84 -5.59 1.72 -6.80
CA ARG A 84 -5.24 0.45 -7.46
C ARG A 84 -3.86 0.49 -8.10
N ALA A 85 -3.18 1.63 -8.10
CA ALA A 85 -1.86 1.76 -8.69
C ALA A 85 -0.82 0.88 -7.99
N GLN A 86 0.17 0.44 -8.77
CA GLN A 86 1.32 -0.33 -8.28
C GLN A 86 2.23 0.57 -7.45
N PHE A 87 2.96 -0.03 -6.49
CA PHE A 87 3.84 0.74 -5.62
C PHE A 87 5.00 1.38 -6.37
N ASP A 88 5.50 0.78 -7.44
CA ASP A 88 6.52 1.42 -8.30
C ASP A 88 5.98 2.69 -8.97
N THR A 89 4.73 2.65 -9.43
CA THR A 89 4.05 3.85 -9.95
C THR A 89 3.89 4.89 -8.85
N LEU A 90 3.46 4.52 -7.64
CA LEU A 90 3.39 5.48 -6.53
C LEU A 90 4.77 6.08 -6.22
N ARG A 91 5.83 5.26 -6.18
CA ARG A 91 7.19 5.72 -5.89
C ARG A 91 7.69 6.72 -6.92
N LEU A 92 7.51 6.44 -8.21
CA LEU A 92 7.89 7.36 -9.29
C LEU A 92 7.19 8.72 -9.18
N HIS A 93 5.95 8.73 -8.66
CA HIS A 93 5.13 9.92 -8.67
C HIS A 93 5.04 10.66 -7.34
N LEU A 94 5.60 10.09 -6.27
CA LEU A 94 5.61 10.72 -4.94
C LEU A 94 7.04 10.97 -4.45
N VAL A 95 7.97 10.05 -4.73
CA VAL A 95 9.37 10.15 -4.25
C VAL A 95 10.28 10.77 -5.31
N LYS A 96 10.02 10.55 -6.61
CA LYS A 96 10.86 11.08 -7.69
C LYS A 96 10.45 12.49 -8.16
N LEU A 97 9.74 13.24 -7.32
CA LEU A 97 9.33 14.61 -7.63
C LEU A 97 10.35 15.62 -7.08
N ALA A 98 10.61 16.67 -7.86
CA ALA A 98 11.35 17.83 -7.38
C ALA A 98 10.39 18.76 -6.60
N ALA A 99 10.74 19.07 -5.37
CA ALA A 99 10.03 20.03 -4.53
C ALA A 99 11.03 20.77 -3.64
N THR A 100 10.76 22.04 -3.35
CA THR A 100 11.54 22.80 -2.37
C THR A 100 10.96 22.53 -0.99
N ILE A 101 11.78 21.98 -0.10
CA ILE A 101 11.40 21.69 1.27
C ILE A 101 12.00 22.77 2.17
N VAL A 102 11.15 23.47 2.92
CA VAL A 102 11.55 24.46 3.92
C VAL A 102 11.13 23.94 5.28
N GLU A 103 12.11 23.51 6.07
CA GLU A 103 11.89 23.03 7.42
C GLU A 103 11.90 24.20 8.41
N LYS A 104 10.82 24.35 9.18
CA LYS A 104 10.71 25.29 10.29
C LYS A 104 10.52 24.51 11.59
N LYS A 105 10.78 25.15 12.74
CA LYS A 105 10.68 24.53 14.08
C LYS A 105 9.36 23.79 14.33
N THR A 106 8.25 24.25 13.75
CA THR A 106 6.90 23.71 13.97
C THR A 106 6.24 23.13 12.73
N ARG A 107 6.83 23.29 11.53
CA ARG A 107 6.20 22.88 10.27
C ARG A 107 7.20 22.64 9.16
N ILE A 108 6.88 21.70 8.29
CA ILE A 108 7.60 21.45 7.04
C ILE A 108 6.75 22.03 5.91
N ILE A 109 7.29 23.00 5.18
CA ILE A 109 6.63 23.60 4.03
C ILE A 109 7.19 22.94 2.78
N VAL A 110 6.32 22.33 1.98
CA VAL A 110 6.69 21.71 0.71
C VAL A 110 6.14 22.56 -0.42
N THR A 111 7.02 23.24 -1.15
CA THR A 111 6.67 24.07 -2.31
C THR A 111 6.91 23.27 -3.58
N LEU A 112 5.85 23.12 -4.38
CA LEU A 112 5.90 22.43 -5.67
C LEU A 112 6.09 23.45 -6.80
N PRO A 113 6.87 23.14 -7.85
CA PRO A 113 6.96 23.98 -9.03
C PRO A 113 5.58 24.12 -9.72
N ALA A 114 5.33 25.29 -10.32
CA ALA A 114 4.03 25.62 -10.93
C ALA A 114 3.59 24.62 -12.00
N SER A 115 4.54 24.04 -12.73
CA SER A 115 4.34 23.04 -13.78
C SER A 115 4.28 21.59 -13.28
N CYS A 116 4.14 21.35 -11.97
CA CYS A 116 4.06 19.99 -11.42
C CYS A 116 2.84 19.21 -11.97
N PRO A 117 3.03 18.15 -12.77
CA PRO A 117 1.92 17.39 -13.38
C PRO A 117 1.11 16.59 -12.34
N ARG A 118 1.60 16.46 -11.11
CA ARG A 118 0.99 15.65 -10.03
C ARG A 118 0.53 16.46 -8.81
N LYS A 119 0.36 17.78 -8.95
CA LYS A 119 -0.12 18.65 -7.89
C LYS A 119 -1.44 18.16 -7.25
N GLY A 120 -2.40 17.71 -8.07
CA GLY A 120 -3.69 17.22 -7.58
C GLY A 120 -3.59 15.97 -6.70
N LEU A 121 -2.69 15.03 -7.01
CA LEU A 121 -2.45 13.85 -6.18
C LEU A 121 -1.88 14.22 -4.81
N LEU A 122 -0.89 15.12 -4.80
CA LEU A 122 -0.24 15.54 -3.57
C LEU A 122 -1.20 16.28 -2.65
N LEU A 123 -1.98 17.23 -3.18
CA LEU A 123 -2.99 17.94 -2.41
C LEU A 123 -4.03 16.99 -1.81
N LEU A 124 -4.53 16.04 -2.60
CA LEU A 124 -5.46 15.00 -2.11
C LEU A 124 -4.86 14.16 -0.97
N LEU A 125 -3.58 13.81 -1.07
CA LEU A 125 -2.89 13.05 -0.02
C LEU A 125 -2.66 13.90 1.23
N PHE A 126 -2.28 15.17 1.07
CA PHE A 126 -2.13 16.10 2.19
C PHE A 126 -3.46 16.32 2.90
N ASP A 127 -4.56 16.49 2.18
CA ASP A 127 -5.89 16.63 2.77
C ASP A 127 -6.33 15.36 3.49
N ALA A 128 -6.09 14.18 2.90
CA ALA A 128 -6.48 12.91 3.48
C ALA A 128 -5.64 12.49 4.71
N LEU A 129 -4.40 12.98 4.81
CA LEU A 129 -3.47 12.67 5.89
C LEU A 129 -3.30 13.82 6.89
N ALA A 130 -3.89 14.99 6.63
CA ALA A 130 -3.85 16.11 7.54
C ALA A 130 -4.46 15.68 8.89
N PRO A 131 -3.83 16.04 10.02
CA PRO A 131 -4.47 15.85 11.32
C PRO A 131 -5.81 16.60 11.31
N PRO A 132 -6.83 16.08 12.02
CA PRO A 132 -8.12 16.76 12.12
C PRO A 132 -7.85 18.19 12.60
N LYS A 133 -8.36 19.17 11.86
CA LYS A 133 -8.26 20.57 12.27
C LYS A 133 -9.00 20.68 13.61
N THR A 134 -8.25 20.84 14.69
CA THR A 134 -8.80 21.22 15.99
C THR A 134 -9.48 22.57 15.78
N ALA A 135 -10.81 22.58 15.94
CA ALA A 135 -11.63 23.79 15.91
C ALA A 135 -11.23 24.74 17.05
#